data_AF-A0A7I7RRA0-F1
#
_entry.id   AF-A0A7I7RRA0-F1
#
_cell.length_a   1.000
_cell.length_b   1.000
_cell.length_c   1.000
_cell.angle_alpha   90.00
_cell.angle_beta   90.00
_cell.angle_gamma   90.00
#
_symmetry.space_group_name_H-M   'P 1'
#
loop_
_entity.id
_entity.type
_entity.pdbx_description
1 polymer ?
#
loop_
_entity_poly.entity_id
_entity_poly.type
_entity_poly.pdbx_seq_one_letter_code
_entity_poly.pdbx_strand_id
1 'polypeptide(L)'
;MATRVGCLAAMAAALAVTLAPPAAADPIEYVMVLDDEGVYYESMTDVIDLGKYTCRMLRLGAAVPAALNNVASSGYAPYETGIVVYAAGQKMCPDVLPVIESWAQQGNDTAPVSHY
;
A
#
# COMPACT_ATOMS: atom_id res chain seq x y z
N MET A 1 -8.96 46.84 51.57
CA MET A 1 -10.16 47.52 51.03
C MET A 1 -10.11 47.46 49.52
N ALA A 2 -11.25 47.14 48.89
CA ALA A 2 -11.45 46.80 47.47
C ALA A 2 -11.09 47.94 46.49
N THR A 3 -10.88 47.67 45.20
CA THR A 3 -11.95 47.75 44.17
C THR A 3 -11.60 46.95 42.90
N ARG A 4 -12.64 46.44 42.23
CA ARG A 4 -12.72 45.40 41.17
C ARG A 4 -12.65 45.96 39.73
N VAL A 5 -12.29 45.07 38.79
CA VAL A 5 -12.72 44.93 37.35
C VAL A 5 -12.27 46.06 36.40
N GLY A 6 -11.74 45.85 35.19
CA GLY A 6 -11.50 44.69 34.33
C GLY A 6 -11.46 45.17 32.86
N CYS A 7 -10.77 44.49 31.94
CA CYS A 7 -11.21 44.19 30.56
C CYS A 7 -10.12 43.45 29.76
N LEU A 8 -10.58 42.56 28.89
CA LEU A 8 -9.86 41.60 28.07
C LEU A 8 -9.04 42.20 26.91
N ALA A 9 -7.92 41.56 26.57
CA ALA A 9 -7.40 41.43 25.19
C ALA A 9 -6.40 40.25 25.17
N ALA A 10 -6.84 39.04 24.82
CA ALA A 10 -6.80 38.50 23.45
C ALA A 10 -5.38 38.16 22.98
N MET A 11 -4.98 36.89 23.15
CA MET A 11 -4.15 36.16 22.19
C MET A 11 -4.24 34.65 22.49
N ALA A 12 -5.33 34.05 22.03
CA ALA A 12 -5.44 32.62 21.90
C ALA A 12 -4.58 32.18 20.71
N ALA A 13 -3.36 31.70 20.98
CA ALA A 13 -2.57 31.00 19.97
C ALA A 13 -3.20 29.63 19.73
N ALA A 14 -4.11 29.56 18.77
CA ALA A 14 -4.62 28.30 18.25
C ALA A 14 -3.46 27.57 17.56
N LEU A 15 -2.94 26.53 18.22
CA LEU A 15 -2.09 25.53 17.60
C LEU A 15 -2.96 24.77 16.57
N ALA A 16 -3.00 25.29 15.34
CA ALA A 16 -3.50 24.55 14.19
C ALA A 16 -2.52 23.41 13.91
N VAL A 17 -2.72 22.27 14.58
CA VAL A 17 -2.08 21.02 14.19
C VAL A 17 -2.71 20.66 12.85
N THR A 18 -2.01 20.96 11.75
CA THR A 18 -2.42 20.47 10.44
C THR A 18 -2.32 18.96 10.51
N LEU A 19 -3.47 18.27 10.61
CA LEU A 19 -3.57 16.85 10.33
C LEU A 19 -3.11 16.67 8.89
N ALA A 20 -1.82 16.41 8.68
CA ALA A 20 -1.43 15.69 7.48
C ALA A 20 -2.24 14.39 7.51
N PRO A 21 -3.02 14.07 6.47
CA PRO A 21 -3.65 12.77 6.39
C PRO A 21 -2.55 11.73 6.62
N PRO A 22 -2.81 10.66 7.40
CA PRO A 22 -1.82 9.62 7.58
C PRO A 22 -1.32 9.23 6.19
N ALA A 23 -0.01 9.11 6.00
CA ALA A 23 0.57 8.52 4.79
C ALA A 23 0.02 7.09 4.74
N ALA A 24 -1.15 6.94 4.12
CA ALA A 24 -2.04 5.83 4.39
C ALA A 24 -1.56 4.64 3.56
N ALA A 25 -1.05 3.63 4.25
CA ALA A 25 -1.26 2.26 3.81
C ALA A 25 -2.78 2.07 3.75
N ASP A 26 -3.39 2.38 2.60
CA ASP A 26 -4.84 2.44 2.43
C ASP A 26 -5.34 1.10 1.88
N PRO A 27 -5.97 0.26 2.72
CA PRO A 27 -6.46 -1.04 2.29
C PRO A 27 -7.62 -0.93 1.32
N ILE A 28 -8.38 0.17 1.35
CA ILE A 28 -9.51 0.38 0.46
C ILE A 28 -9.00 0.76 -0.92
N GLU A 29 -8.01 1.65 -1.02
CA GLU A 29 -7.42 1.96 -2.33
C GLU A 29 -6.77 0.75 -3.00
N TYR A 30 -6.18 -0.15 -2.21
CA TYR A 30 -5.70 -1.44 -2.71
C TYR A 30 -6.84 -2.26 -3.35
N VAL A 31 -7.98 -2.40 -2.66
CA VAL A 31 -9.12 -3.15 -3.19
C VAL A 31 -9.69 -2.48 -4.44
N MET A 32 -9.75 -1.15 -4.49
CA MET A 32 -10.21 -0.43 -5.68
C MET A 32 -9.34 -0.73 -6.91
N VAL A 33 -8.02 -0.88 -6.74
CA VAL A 33 -7.13 -1.30 -7.84
C VAL A 33 -7.44 -2.73 -8.27
N LEU A 34 -7.74 -3.64 -7.34
CA LEU A 34 -8.13 -5.01 -7.69
C LEU A 34 -9.45 -5.04 -8.46
N ASP A 35 -10.43 -4.24 -8.05
CA ASP A 35 -11.72 -4.13 -8.73
C ASP A 35 -11.57 -3.57 -10.15
N ASP A 36 -10.73 -2.54 -10.34
CA ASP A 36 -10.46 -1.91 -11.65
C ASP A 36 -9.74 -2.87 -12.61
N GLU A 37 -8.81 -3.68 -12.09
CA GLU A 37 -8.09 -4.70 -12.85
C GLU A 37 -8.90 -6.01 -13.02
N GLY A 38 -10.11 -6.09 -12.48
CA GLY A 38 -11.00 -7.25 -12.60
C GLY A 38 -10.54 -8.48 -11.83
N VAL A 39 -9.72 -8.31 -10.79
CA VAL A 39 -9.24 -9.40 -9.93
C VAL A 39 -10.36 -9.84 -9.00
N TYR A 40 -10.80 -11.10 -9.15
CA TYR A 40 -11.83 -11.66 -8.27
C TYR A 40 -11.26 -12.02 -6.90
N TYR A 41 -11.97 -11.62 -5.84
CA TYR A 41 -11.74 -12.09 -4.47
C TYR A 41 -13.08 -12.45 -3.81
N GLU A 42 -13.09 -13.53 -3.02
CA GLU A 42 -14.30 -13.99 -2.32
C GLU A 42 -14.67 -13.07 -1.15
N SER A 43 -13.68 -12.50 -0.48
CA SER A 43 -13.82 -11.72 0.74
C SER A 43 -12.85 -10.55 0.73
N MET A 44 -13.40 -9.34 0.88
CA MET A 44 -12.61 -8.12 0.95
C MET A 44 -11.63 -8.15 2.14
N THR A 45 -12.04 -8.73 3.27
CA THR A 45 -11.16 -8.87 4.45
C THR A 45 -9.97 -9.77 4.13
N ASP A 46 -10.21 -10.91 3.48
CA ASP A 46 -9.17 -11.91 3.22
C ASP A 46 -8.15 -11.40 2.20
N VAL A 47 -8.62 -10.72 1.15
CA VAL A 47 -7.71 -10.13 0.15
C VAL A 47 -6.90 -8.98 0.73
N ILE A 48 -7.47 -8.21 1.66
CA ILE A 48 -6.75 -7.16 2.40
C ILE A 48 -5.66 -7.80 3.29
N ASP A 49 -5.98 -8.87 3.99
CA ASP A 49 -5.03 -9.54 4.87
C ASP A 49 -3.91 -10.25 4.08
N LEU A 50 -4.22 -10.77 2.89
CA LEU A 50 -3.23 -11.26 1.93
C LEU A 50 -2.28 -10.15 1.47
N GLY A 51 -2.80 -8.96 1.14
CA GLY A 51 -2.00 -7.79 0.79
C GLY A 51 -1.08 -7.34 1.93
N LYS A 52 -1.60 -7.26 3.16
CA LYS A 52 -0.79 -6.96 4.36
C LYS A 52 0.28 -8.00 4.62
N TYR A 53 -0.05 -9.28 4.44
CA TYR A 53 0.92 -10.37 4.60
C TYR A 53 2.03 -10.29 3.56
N THR A 54 1.68 -10.00 2.31
CA THR A 54 2.62 -9.73 1.21
C THR A 54 3.59 -8.61 1.56
N CYS A 55 3.07 -7.47 2.02
CA CYS A 55 3.89 -6.35 2.51
C CYS A 55 4.85 -6.77 3.64
N ARG A 56 4.36 -7.59 4.58
CA ARG A 56 5.18 -8.08 5.70
C ARG A 56 6.31 -8.99 5.22
N MET A 57 6.03 -9.91 4.30
CA MET A 57 7.05 -10.79 3.72
C MET A 57 8.17 -9.97 3.06
N LEU A 58 7.80 -9.01 2.22
CA LEU A 58 8.76 -8.17 1.50
C LEU A 58 9.58 -7.30 2.46
N ARG A 59 8.95 -6.70 3.49
CA ARG A 59 9.68 -5.95 4.54
C ARG A 59 10.65 -6.81 5.34
N LEU A 60 10.37 -8.11 5.49
CA LEU A 60 11.26 -9.08 6.13
C LEU A 60 12.37 -9.60 5.20
N GLY A 61 12.45 -9.09 3.97
CA GLY A 61 13.48 -9.45 2.99
C GLY A 61 13.17 -10.70 2.17
N ALA A 62 11.91 -11.16 2.14
CA ALA A 62 11.51 -12.21 1.20
C ALA A 62 11.71 -11.73 -0.24
N ALA A 63 12.18 -12.62 -1.11
CA ALA A 63 12.29 -12.33 -2.53
C ALA A 63 10.89 -12.16 -3.16
N VAL A 64 10.76 -11.27 -4.16
CA VAL A 64 9.49 -11.04 -4.87
C VAL A 64 8.85 -12.32 -5.43
N PRO A 65 9.60 -13.29 -6.00
CA PRO A 65 9.03 -14.58 -6.39
C PRO A 65 8.37 -15.35 -5.25
N ALA A 66 8.85 -15.22 -4.01
CA ALA A 66 8.23 -15.87 -2.86
C ALA A 66 6.88 -15.23 -2.52
N ALA A 67 6.77 -13.90 -2.63
CA ALA A 67 5.52 -13.19 -2.46
C ALA A 67 4.50 -13.56 -3.55
N LEU A 68 4.93 -13.61 -4.81
CA LEU A 68 4.09 -14.06 -5.92
C LEU A 68 3.61 -15.51 -5.71
N ASN A 69 4.50 -16.43 -5.36
CA ASN A 69 4.12 -17.82 -5.10
C ASN A 69 3.12 -17.95 -3.93
N ASN A 70 3.25 -17.11 -2.90
CA ASN A 70 2.30 -17.09 -1.79
C ASN A 70 0.90 -16.66 -2.26
N VAL A 71 0.81 -15.57 -3.03
CA VAL A 71 -0.48 -15.13 -3.59
C VAL A 71 -1.06 -16.17 -4.56
N ALA A 72 -0.23 -16.76 -5.44
CA ALA A 72 -0.66 -17.84 -6.32
C ALA A 72 -1.20 -19.06 -5.54
N SER A 73 -0.61 -19.37 -4.39
CA SER A 73 -1.10 -20.45 -3.51
C SER A 73 -2.48 -20.17 -2.90
N SER A 74 -2.94 -18.92 -2.93
CA SER A 74 -4.30 -18.52 -2.56
C SER A 74 -5.33 -18.67 -3.68
N GLY A 75 -4.93 -19.19 -4.86
CA GLY A 75 -5.83 -19.53 -5.96
C GLY A 75 -5.90 -18.51 -7.10
N TYR A 76 -5.10 -17.43 -7.05
CA TYR A 76 -5.05 -16.43 -8.10
C TYR A 76 -4.32 -16.94 -9.35
N ALA A 77 -4.76 -16.51 -10.52
CA ALA A 77 -4.04 -16.76 -11.76
C ALA A 77 -2.66 -16.06 -11.75
N PRO A 78 -1.69 -16.49 -12.60
CA PRO A 78 -0.37 -15.88 -12.65
C PRO A 78 -0.39 -14.36 -12.92
N TYR A 79 -1.32 -13.89 -13.76
CA TYR A 79 -1.49 -12.46 -14.05
C TYR A 79 -2.02 -11.70 -12.83
N GLU A 80 -3.10 -12.20 -12.22
CA GLU A 80 -3.73 -11.61 -11.03
C GLU A 80 -2.76 -11.59 -9.83
N THR A 81 -1.91 -12.60 -9.72
CA THR A 81 -0.86 -12.68 -8.70
C THR A 81 0.08 -11.47 -8.75
N GLY A 82 0.48 -11.07 -9.96
CA GLY A 82 1.30 -9.87 -10.16
C GLY A 82 0.58 -8.60 -9.75
N ILE A 83 -0.70 -8.47 -10.12
CA ILE A 83 -1.55 -7.32 -9.76
C ILE A 83 -1.66 -7.20 -8.24
N VAL A 84 -2.00 -8.29 -7.54
CA VAL A 84 -2.15 -8.30 -6.09
C VAL A 84 -0.86 -7.85 -5.38
N VAL A 85 0.30 -8.40 -5.78
CA VAL A 85 1.59 -8.03 -5.18
C VAL A 85 1.94 -6.57 -5.47
N TYR A 86 1.78 -6.12 -6.71
CA TYR A 86 2.09 -4.74 -7.10
C TYR A 86 1.16 -3.72 -6.44
N ALA A 87 -0.15 -3.97 -6.43
CA ALA A 87 -1.15 -3.11 -5.79
C ALA A 87 -0.90 -3.02 -4.27
N ALA A 88 -0.54 -4.13 -3.61
CA ALA A 88 -0.17 -4.11 -2.20
C ALA A 88 1.07 -3.23 -1.97
N GLY A 89 2.11 -3.37 -2.81
CA GLY A 89 3.28 -2.50 -2.80
C GLY A 89 2.92 -1.02 -2.97
N GLN A 90 2.04 -0.71 -3.92
CA GLN A 90 1.68 0.66 -4.24
C GLN A 90 0.82 1.33 -3.15
N LYS A 91 -0.17 0.62 -2.61
CA LYS A 91 -1.23 1.19 -1.77
C LYS A 91 -1.06 0.91 -0.28
N MET A 92 -0.42 -0.21 0.09
CA MET A 92 -0.27 -0.63 1.49
C MET A 92 1.17 -0.52 2.00
N CYS A 93 2.17 -0.68 1.14
CA CYS A 93 3.58 -0.66 1.54
C CYS A 93 4.49 0.01 0.49
N PRO A 94 4.33 1.33 0.27
CA PRO A 94 5.11 2.06 -0.75
C PRO A 94 6.62 2.02 -0.50
N ASP A 95 7.07 1.70 0.71
CA ASP A 95 8.47 1.47 1.05
C ASP A 95 9.08 0.24 0.37
N VAL A 96 8.29 -0.80 0.04
CA VAL A 96 8.78 -2.00 -0.67
C VAL A 96 8.48 -1.99 -2.17
N LEU A 97 7.68 -1.03 -2.66
CA LEU A 97 7.38 -0.90 -4.09
C LEU A 97 8.64 -0.87 -4.98
N PRO A 98 9.73 -0.15 -4.64
CA PRO A 98 10.95 -0.16 -5.46
C PRO A 98 11.60 -1.54 -5.59
N VAL A 99 11.43 -2.42 -4.59
CA VAL A 99 11.92 -3.80 -4.64
C VAL A 99 11.13 -4.62 -5.67
N ILE A 100 9.81 -4.40 -5.74
CA ILE A 100 8.93 -5.06 -6.72
C ILE A 100 9.26 -4.56 -8.13
N GLU A 101 9.38 -3.24 -8.32
CA GLU A 101 9.68 -2.64 -9.63
C GLU A 101 11.05 -3.05 -10.17
N SER A 102 12.08 -3.02 -9.32
CA SER A 102 13.43 -3.45 -9.72
C SER A 102 13.49 -4.93 -10.10
N TRP A 103 12.73 -5.79 -9.41
CA TRP A 103 12.60 -7.20 -9.81
C TRP A 103 11.89 -7.35 -11.16
N ALA A 104 10.80 -6.60 -11.39
CA ALA A 104 10.06 -6.65 -12.65
C ALA A 104 10.92 -6.19 -13.84
N GLN A 105 11.74 -5.16 -13.66
CA GLN A 105 12.69 -4.68 -14.66
C GLN A 105 13.76 -5.74 -14.99
N GLN A 106 14.34 -6.39 -13.97
CA GLN A 106 15.31 -7.46 -14.18
C GLN A 106 14.73 -8.64 -14.97
N GLY A 107 13.47 -9.00 -14.72
CA GLY A 107 12.77 -10.01 -15.50
C GLY A 107 12.65 -9.63 -16.98
N ASN A 108 12.36 -8.37 -17.26
CA ASN A 108 12.25 -7.85 -18.63
C ASN A 108 13.59 -7.81 -19.37
N ASP A 109 14.70 -7.52 -18.68
CA ASP A 109 16.05 -7.53 -19.27
C ASP A 109 16.51 -8.95 -19.68
N THR A 110 15.94 -9.99 -19.06
CA THR A 110 16.26 -11.39 -19.38
C THR A 110 15.34 -12.01 -20.43
N ALA A 111 14.26 -11.34 -20.83
CA ALA A 111 13.41 -11.78 -21.93
C ALA A 111 14.11 -11.46 -23.26
N PRO A 112 14.27 -12.43 -24.19
CA PRO A 112 14.78 -12.11 -25.51
C PRO A 112 13.83 -11.10 -26.17
N VAL A 113 14.34 -9.91 -26.51
CA VAL A 113 13.61 -8.91 -27.28
C VAL A 113 13.27 -9.51 -28.65
N SER A 114 12.07 -10.05 -28.75
CA SER A 114 11.51 -10.52 -30.01
C SER A 114 11.10 -9.28 -30.81
N HIS A 115 12.04 -8.72 -31.56
CA HIS A 115 11.75 -7.78 -32.63
C HIS A 115 10.97 -8.53 -33.72
N TYR A 116 9.65 -8.39 -33.74
CA TYR A 116 8.82 -8.63 -34.92
C TYR A 116 8.15 -7.32 -35.33
#